data_AF-A0A920C2B6-F1
#
_entry.id   AF-A0A920C2B6-F1
#
_cell.length_a   1.000
_cell.length_b   1.000
_cell.length_c   1.000
_cell.angle_alpha   90.00
_cell.angle_beta   90.00
_cell.angle_gamma   90.00
#
_symmetry.space_group_name_H-M   'P 1'
#
loop_
_entity.id
_entity.type
_entity.pdbx_description
1 polymer ?
#
loop_
_entity_poly.entity_id
_entity_poly.type
_entity_poly.pdbx_seq_one_letter_code
_entity_poly.pdbx_strand_id
1 'polypeptide(L)'
;MILEIIGISVLWLFLFGYIIIGSIDYGAGFFNAYSIVTEKQHILSKIIKRYLSPVWEVTNVFFVFFFVGIVGFFPETAYYFGTILLIPGSLALILLAIRGSYYAFESYGKHGHKGYAIMYGLSGLLLPASLSIILTISEGGFVFMEDGNPVLDYNALFFSPLTWSIVVLSIVAVLYISAVFLTWYANETGDKDATDLMRKYALGWSIPLIIAAAGIIVELRFHNPFHFESLLGLWWMFAISFVLWILTVVLIWKRRNYRTAFWLLVGQFAFAFFGYGISHYPYLLYPHISIHEGFTNTAMAISLIVVFILGMALLIPSLYLLLKLFLFDKNYIKGKK
;
A
#
# COMPACT_ATOMS: atom_id res chain seq x y z
N MET A 1 -27.15 -7.59 3.71
CA MET A 1 -26.91 -7.88 2.27
C MET A 1 -26.27 -6.71 1.52
N ILE A 2 -26.99 -5.63 1.14
CA ILE A 2 -26.37 -4.50 0.40
C ILE A 2 -25.35 -3.73 1.24
N LEU A 3 -25.62 -3.53 2.53
CA LEU A 3 -24.77 -2.74 3.42
C LEU A 3 -23.40 -3.39 3.68
N GLU A 4 -23.33 -4.73 3.76
CA GLU A 4 -22.10 -5.51 3.90
C GLU A 4 -21.14 -5.28 2.73
N ILE A 5 -21.67 -5.45 1.51
CA ILE A 5 -20.91 -5.31 0.26
C ILE A 5 -20.44 -3.86 0.09
N ILE A 6 -21.29 -2.89 0.42
CA ILE A 6 -20.90 -1.47 0.43
C ILE A 6 -19.79 -1.22 1.45
N GLY A 7 -19.93 -1.74 2.68
CA GLY A 7 -18.95 -1.60 3.75
C GLY A 7 -17.58 -2.12 3.32
N ILE A 8 -17.50 -3.38 2.86
CA ILE A 8 -16.22 -3.95 2.43
C ILE A 8 -15.65 -3.26 1.19
N SER A 9 -16.48 -2.83 0.24
CA SER A 9 -16.04 -2.09 -0.94
C SER A 9 -15.41 -0.74 -0.57
N VAL A 10 -16.02 -0.04 0.38
CA VAL A 10 -15.49 1.23 0.90
C VAL A 10 -14.18 0.99 1.66
N LEU A 11 -14.11 -0.03 2.52
CA LEU A 11 -12.88 -0.39 3.23
C LEU A 11 -11.76 -0.77 2.26
N TRP A 12 -12.08 -1.51 1.20
CA TRP A 12 -11.11 -1.87 0.16
C TRP A 12 -10.59 -0.63 -0.57
N LEU A 13 -11.44 0.37 -0.80
CA LEU A 13 -11.03 1.66 -1.34
C LEU A 13 -10.14 2.46 -0.38
N PHE A 14 -10.40 2.40 0.93
CA PHE A 14 -9.49 2.97 1.94
C PHE A 14 -8.13 2.27 1.96
N LEU A 15 -8.12 0.94 1.87
CA LEU A 15 -6.88 0.16 1.78
C LEU A 15 -6.12 0.47 0.49
N PHE A 16 -6.82 0.67 -0.64
CA PHE A 16 -6.22 1.13 -1.88
C PHE A 16 -5.60 2.52 -1.74
N GLY A 17 -6.32 3.47 -1.11
CA GLY A 17 -5.79 4.79 -0.80
C GLY A 17 -4.53 4.73 0.07
N TYR A 18 -4.54 3.87 1.08
CA TYR A 18 -3.37 3.56 1.89
C TYR A 18 -2.21 3.02 1.04
N ILE A 19 -2.45 2.08 0.14
CA ILE A 19 -1.40 1.50 -0.72
C ILE A 19 -0.77 2.59 -1.60
N ILE A 20 -1.57 3.46 -2.24
CA ILE A 20 -1.04 4.50 -3.12
C ILE A 20 -0.21 5.52 -2.34
N ILE A 21 -0.77 6.11 -1.29
CA ILE A 21 -0.09 7.17 -0.53
C ILE A 21 1.05 6.57 0.32
N GLY A 22 0.83 5.40 0.91
CA GLY A 22 1.81 4.64 1.66
C GLY A 22 3.00 4.26 0.79
N SER A 23 2.77 3.79 -0.43
CA SER A 23 3.85 3.48 -1.37
C SER A 23 4.73 4.70 -1.64
N ILE A 24 4.14 5.88 -1.82
CA ILE A 24 4.86 7.12 -2.05
C ILE A 24 5.76 7.45 -0.84
N ASP A 25 5.23 7.37 0.38
CA ASP A 25 5.96 7.69 1.61
C ASP A 25 7.06 6.67 1.94
N TYR A 26 6.72 5.38 1.86
CA TYR A 26 7.64 4.28 2.14
C TYR A 26 8.78 4.23 1.12
N GLY A 27 8.45 4.36 -0.16
CA GLY A 27 9.43 4.37 -1.22
C GLY A 27 10.29 5.64 -1.22
N ALA A 28 9.71 6.82 -0.95
CA ALA A 28 10.51 8.04 -0.77
C ALA A 28 11.52 7.89 0.37
N GLY A 29 11.14 7.21 1.47
CA GLY A 29 12.07 6.93 2.55
C GLY A 29 13.19 5.96 2.19
N PHE A 30 12.87 4.90 1.44
CA PHE A 30 13.87 3.98 0.92
C PHE A 30 14.84 4.68 -0.06
N PHE A 31 14.33 5.45 -1.01
CA PHE A 31 15.17 6.17 -1.97
C PHE A 31 16.03 7.25 -1.31
N ASN A 32 15.54 7.90 -0.24
CA ASN A 32 16.36 8.81 0.56
C ASN A 32 17.53 8.08 1.22
N ALA A 33 17.27 6.96 1.90
CA ALA A 33 18.31 6.15 2.53
C ALA A 33 19.34 5.64 1.50
N TYR A 34 18.86 5.14 0.37
CA TYR A 34 19.72 4.69 -0.72
C TYR A 34 20.58 5.82 -1.30
N SER A 35 20.00 7.01 -1.46
CA SER A 35 20.71 8.21 -1.91
C SER A 35 21.74 8.69 -0.88
N ILE A 36 21.50 8.47 0.42
CA ILE A 36 22.44 8.77 1.51
C ILE A 36 23.63 7.84 1.50
N VAL A 37 23.40 6.55 1.24
CA VAL A 37 24.44 5.52 1.10
C VAL A 37 25.26 5.72 -0.17
N THR A 38 24.63 6.10 -1.28
CA THR A 38 25.30 6.31 -2.59
C THR A 38 25.90 7.71 -2.75
N GLU A 39 25.96 8.51 -1.66
CA GLU A 39 26.48 9.89 -1.64
C GLU A 39 25.78 10.90 -2.59
N LYS A 40 24.63 10.55 -3.15
CA LYS A 40 23.81 11.42 -4.02
C LYS A 40 22.87 12.36 -3.24
N GLN A 41 23.17 12.59 -1.96
CA GLN A 41 22.30 13.30 -1.01
C GLN A 41 21.83 14.66 -1.50
N HIS A 42 22.69 15.38 -2.23
CA HIS A 42 22.39 16.71 -2.76
C HIS A 42 21.21 16.75 -3.75
N ILE A 43 20.91 15.62 -4.41
CA ILE A 43 19.87 15.51 -5.44
C ILE A 43 18.48 15.25 -4.82
N LEU A 44 18.40 14.38 -3.81
CA LEU A 44 17.11 13.86 -3.30
C LEU A 44 16.67 14.47 -1.96
N SER A 45 17.61 14.86 -1.10
CA SER A 45 17.37 15.29 0.29
C SER A 45 16.40 16.47 0.39
N LYS A 46 16.52 17.47 -0.49
CA LYS A 46 15.76 18.72 -0.42
C LYS A 46 14.31 18.57 -0.86
N ILE A 47 14.04 17.69 -1.81
CA ILE A 47 12.70 17.38 -2.33
C ILE A 47 11.96 16.48 -1.35
N ILE A 48 12.64 15.44 -0.85
CA ILE A 48 12.02 14.43 0.00
C ILE A 48 11.64 15.02 1.36
N LYS A 49 12.57 15.71 2.06
CA LYS A 49 12.31 16.22 3.42
C LYS A 49 11.16 17.22 3.53
N ARG A 50 10.91 18.01 2.48
CA ARG A 50 9.85 19.03 2.49
C ARG A 50 8.44 18.43 2.30
N TYR A 51 8.35 17.20 1.83
CA TYR A 51 7.11 16.54 1.46
C TYR A 51 6.76 15.33 2.35
N LEU A 52 7.75 14.76 3.03
CA LEU A 52 7.62 13.48 3.73
C LEU A 52 6.68 13.51 4.94
N SER A 53 6.69 14.60 5.74
CA SER A 53 5.91 14.65 6.99
C SER A 53 4.39 14.70 6.77
N PRO A 54 3.83 15.57 5.90
CA PRO A 54 2.38 15.63 5.73
C PRO A 54 1.79 14.35 5.12
N VAL A 55 2.56 13.65 4.28
CA VAL A 55 2.12 12.42 3.62
C VAL A 55 2.04 11.28 4.63
N TRP A 56 3.03 11.14 5.52
CA TRP A 56 3.01 10.13 6.57
C TRP A 56 1.82 10.28 7.52
N GLU A 57 1.44 11.51 7.87
CA GLU A 57 0.25 11.73 8.69
C GLU A 57 -1.01 11.23 7.98
N VAL A 58 -1.12 11.49 6.67
CA VAL A 58 -2.23 11.04 5.84
C VAL A 58 -2.30 9.51 5.72
N THR A 59 -1.16 8.82 5.53
CA THR A 59 -1.16 7.36 5.37
C THR A 59 -1.70 6.66 6.60
N ASN A 60 -1.31 7.13 7.80
CA ASN A 60 -1.81 6.59 9.06
C ASN A 60 -3.32 6.79 9.20
N VAL A 61 -3.87 7.89 8.71
CA VAL A 61 -5.32 8.10 8.73
C VAL A 61 -6.03 7.04 7.88
N PHE A 62 -5.59 6.78 6.65
CA PHE A 62 -6.17 5.71 5.83
C PHE A 62 -6.06 4.34 6.51
N PHE A 63 -4.90 4.03 7.09
CA PHE A 63 -4.65 2.75 7.76
C PHE A 63 -5.56 2.54 8.97
N VAL A 64 -5.65 3.53 9.86
CA VAL A 64 -6.47 3.44 11.08
C VAL A 64 -7.96 3.41 10.72
N PHE A 65 -8.42 4.19 9.74
CA PHE A 65 -9.80 4.13 9.27
C PHE A 65 -10.16 2.76 8.71
N PHE A 66 -9.28 2.15 7.92
CA PHE A 66 -9.47 0.79 7.44
C PHE A 66 -9.55 -0.21 8.62
N PHE A 67 -8.60 -0.15 9.56
CA PHE A 67 -8.54 -1.06 10.70
C PHE A 67 -9.74 -0.94 11.64
N VAL A 68 -10.15 0.27 12.01
CA VAL A 68 -11.34 0.49 12.85
C VAL A 68 -12.60 0.09 12.09
N GLY A 69 -12.63 0.33 10.78
CA GLY A 69 -13.75 -0.02 9.93
C GLY A 69 -13.99 -1.51 9.79
N ILE A 70 -12.95 -2.28 9.50
CA ILE A 70 -13.08 -3.74 9.33
C ILE A 70 -13.57 -4.39 10.62
N VAL A 71 -13.05 -3.97 11.78
CA VAL A 71 -13.49 -4.47 13.10
C VAL A 71 -14.94 -4.05 13.40
N GLY A 72 -15.35 -2.85 12.99
CA GLY A 72 -16.72 -2.38 13.17
C GLY A 72 -17.74 -3.14 12.32
N PHE A 73 -17.43 -3.36 11.04
CA PHE A 73 -18.35 -4.07 10.13
C PHE A 73 -18.32 -5.59 10.33
N PHE A 74 -17.16 -6.15 10.72
CA PHE A 74 -16.89 -7.57 10.83
C PHE A 74 -16.17 -7.90 12.15
N PRO A 75 -16.83 -7.96 13.30
CA PRO A 75 -16.20 -8.14 14.61
C PRO A 75 -15.48 -9.49 14.73
N GLU A 76 -15.92 -10.52 13.99
CA GLU A 76 -15.21 -11.81 13.94
C GLU A 76 -13.79 -11.65 13.40
N THR A 77 -13.55 -10.70 12.50
CA THR A 77 -12.19 -10.39 12.02
C THR A 77 -11.29 -9.95 13.16
N ALA A 78 -11.82 -9.26 14.18
CA ALA A 78 -11.05 -8.88 15.36
C ALA A 78 -10.68 -10.09 16.22
N TYR A 79 -11.55 -11.09 16.31
CA TYR A 79 -11.26 -12.33 17.04
C TYR A 79 -10.18 -13.16 16.33
N TYR A 80 -10.39 -13.48 15.04
CA TYR A 80 -9.45 -14.30 14.27
C TYR A 80 -8.15 -13.55 13.96
N PHE A 81 -8.19 -12.38 13.30
CA PHE A 81 -6.95 -11.66 13.00
C PHE A 81 -6.28 -11.11 14.25
N GLY A 82 -7.01 -10.74 15.30
CA GLY A 82 -6.41 -10.25 16.54
C GLY A 82 -5.58 -11.30 17.28
N THR A 83 -5.99 -12.57 17.24
CA THR A 83 -5.25 -13.69 17.83
C THR A 83 -4.12 -14.18 16.92
N ILE A 84 -4.33 -14.17 15.61
CA ILE A 84 -3.37 -14.66 14.61
C ILE A 84 -2.23 -13.65 14.36
N LEU A 85 -2.52 -12.34 14.36
CA LEU A 85 -1.57 -11.30 13.94
C LEU A 85 -0.72 -10.73 15.08
N LEU A 86 -0.58 -11.42 16.22
CA LEU A 86 0.18 -10.92 17.36
C LEU A 86 1.64 -10.58 17.00
N ILE A 87 2.32 -11.47 16.28
CA ILE A 87 3.72 -11.26 15.87
C ILE A 87 3.84 -10.28 14.69
N PRO A 88 3.16 -10.48 13.54
CA PRO A 88 3.26 -9.55 12.42
C PRO A 88 2.77 -8.14 12.76
N GLY A 89 1.68 -8.03 13.54
CA GLY A 89 1.10 -6.77 13.98
C GLY A 89 2.01 -6.00 14.93
N SER A 90 2.63 -6.66 15.91
CA SER A 90 3.59 -6.01 16.81
C SER A 90 4.84 -5.54 16.07
N LEU A 91 5.35 -6.31 15.10
CA LEU A 91 6.45 -5.90 14.23
C LEU A 91 6.08 -4.65 13.42
N ALA A 92 4.90 -4.62 12.80
CA ALA A 92 4.41 -3.46 12.05
C ALA A 92 4.31 -2.21 12.96
N LEU A 93 3.80 -2.36 14.19
CA LEU A 93 3.72 -1.25 15.15
C LEU A 93 5.09 -0.72 15.57
N ILE A 94 6.06 -1.60 15.82
CA ILE A 94 7.45 -1.21 16.12
C ILE A 94 8.03 -0.42 14.94
N LEU A 95 7.84 -0.89 13.71
CA LEU A 95 8.33 -0.21 12.51
C LEU A 95 7.66 1.16 12.30
N LEU A 96 6.36 1.28 12.57
CA LEU A 96 5.64 2.56 12.56
C LEU A 96 6.18 3.52 13.63
N ALA A 97 6.46 3.02 14.84
CA ALA A 97 7.05 3.82 15.92
C ALA A 97 8.46 4.32 15.57
N ILE A 98 9.29 3.48 14.94
CA ILE A 98 10.61 3.87 14.44
C ILE A 98 10.49 4.99 13.39
N ARG A 99 9.52 4.90 12.47
CA ARG A 99 9.27 5.98 11.49
C ARG A 99 8.80 7.26 12.16
N GLY A 100 7.76 7.19 12.99
CA GLY A 100 7.18 8.37 13.66
C GLY A 100 8.21 9.10 14.53
N SER A 101 9.02 8.34 15.28
CA SER A 101 10.12 8.92 16.05
C SER A 101 11.18 9.57 15.17
N TYR A 102 11.53 8.96 14.02
CA TYR A 102 12.45 9.58 13.07
C TYR A 102 11.93 10.91 12.51
N TYR A 103 10.66 11.01 12.10
CA TYR A 103 10.08 12.28 11.63
C TYR A 103 10.15 13.37 12.70
N ALA A 104 9.79 13.03 13.93
CA ALA A 104 9.86 13.96 15.05
C ALA A 104 11.30 14.41 15.32
N PHE A 105 12.25 13.47 15.41
CA PHE A 105 13.64 13.80 15.73
C PHE A 105 14.38 14.48 14.57
N GLU A 106 14.10 14.16 13.31
CA GLU A 106 14.71 14.82 12.15
C GLU A 106 14.26 16.28 12.03
N SER A 107 13.01 16.58 12.42
CA SER A 107 12.47 17.94 12.36
C SER A 107 13.19 18.91 13.32
N TYR A 108 13.74 18.42 14.43
CA TYR A 108 14.41 19.24 15.45
C TYR A 108 15.92 18.95 15.61
N GLY A 109 16.43 17.89 15.00
CA GLY A 109 17.81 17.42 15.16
C GLY A 109 18.84 18.16 14.30
N LYS A 110 19.96 18.57 14.89
CA LYS A 110 21.15 19.03 14.15
C LYS A 110 21.83 17.84 13.49
N HIS A 111 21.80 17.80 12.16
CA HIS A 111 22.48 16.83 11.27
C HIS A 111 21.91 15.40 11.37
N GLY A 112 21.24 14.97 10.30
CA GLY A 112 20.68 13.63 10.20
C GLY A 112 21.77 12.56 10.30
N HIS A 113 21.85 11.87 11.45
CA HIS A 113 22.76 10.74 11.61
C HIS A 113 22.42 9.65 10.58
N LYS A 114 23.43 9.18 9.85
CA LYS A 114 23.29 8.14 8.80
C LYS A 114 22.52 6.90 9.30
N GLY A 115 22.69 6.51 10.57
CA GLY A 115 21.99 5.38 11.17
C GLY A 115 20.46 5.53 11.17
N TYR A 116 19.95 6.71 11.53
CA TYR A 116 18.50 6.93 11.56
C TYR A 116 17.88 6.96 10.16
N ALA A 117 18.58 7.54 9.18
CA ALA A 117 18.13 7.51 7.79
C ALA A 117 18.08 6.08 7.22
N ILE A 118 19.02 5.22 7.61
CA ILE A 118 19.02 3.80 7.23
C ILE A 118 17.86 3.05 7.90
N MET A 119 17.63 3.25 9.20
CA MET A 119 16.47 2.66 9.88
C MET A 119 15.14 3.11 9.27
N TYR A 120 15.07 4.36 8.84
CA TYR A 120 13.92 4.91 8.13
C TYR A 120 13.72 4.26 6.75
N GLY A 121 14.79 4.03 5.99
CA GLY A 121 14.73 3.29 4.72
C GLY A 121 14.34 1.83 4.90
N LEU A 122 14.91 1.14 5.89
CA LEU A 122 14.61 -0.26 6.21
C LEU A 122 13.16 -0.42 6.66
N SER A 123 12.67 0.44 7.55
CA SER A 123 11.26 0.40 7.98
C SER A 123 10.28 0.66 6.84
N GLY A 124 10.64 1.51 5.87
CA GLY A 124 9.84 1.69 4.64
C GLY A 124 9.72 0.44 3.78
N LEU A 125 10.69 -0.46 3.80
CA LEU A 125 10.64 -1.71 3.03
C LEU A 125 10.02 -2.86 3.84
N LEU A 126 10.28 -2.90 5.14
CA LEU A 126 9.77 -3.94 6.04
C LEU A 126 8.29 -3.77 6.38
N LEU A 127 7.74 -2.54 6.38
CA LEU A 127 6.31 -2.33 6.64
C LEU A 127 5.41 -2.98 5.59
N PRO A 128 5.59 -2.72 4.27
CA PRO A 128 4.85 -3.42 3.22
C PRO A 128 5.00 -4.94 3.32
N ALA A 129 6.20 -5.43 3.62
CA ALA A 129 6.45 -6.86 3.82
C ALA A 129 5.64 -7.42 5.01
N SER A 130 5.61 -6.73 6.14
CA SER A 130 4.82 -7.17 7.32
C SER A 130 3.31 -7.16 7.07
N LEU A 131 2.80 -6.16 6.33
CA LEU A 131 1.38 -6.03 6.04
C LEU A 131 0.91 -6.98 4.94
N SER A 132 1.77 -7.27 3.97
CA SER A 132 1.45 -8.22 2.89
C SER A 132 1.29 -9.65 3.39
N ILE A 133 1.98 -10.04 4.47
CA ILE A 133 1.76 -11.33 5.13
C ILE A 133 0.29 -11.48 5.58
N ILE A 134 -0.36 -10.39 6.00
CA ILE A 134 -1.77 -10.41 6.40
C ILE A 134 -2.67 -10.77 5.21
N LEU A 135 -2.34 -10.25 4.02
CA LEU A 135 -3.06 -10.60 2.78
C LEU A 135 -2.88 -12.08 2.45
N THR A 136 -1.67 -12.62 2.58
CA THR A 136 -1.44 -14.06 2.38
C THR A 136 -2.22 -14.92 3.38
N ILE A 137 -2.23 -14.55 4.67
CA ILE A 137 -2.99 -15.28 5.69
C ILE A 137 -4.48 -15.25 5.36
N SER A 138 -5.00 -14.15 4.81
CA SER A 138 -6.41 -14.04 4.42
C SER A 138 -6.82 -15.03 3.32
N GLU A 139 -5.88 -15.45 2.45
CA GLU A 139 -6.11 -16.45 1.39
C GLU A 139 -6.35 -17.88 1.93
N GLY A 140 -6.16 -18.11 3.22
CA GLY A 140 -6.41 -19.39 3.90
C GLY A 140 -5.20 -20.32 3.87
N GLY A 141 -5.37 -21.56 4.37
CA GLY A 141 -4.34 -22.60 4.32
C GLY A 141 -3.24 -22.52 5.40
N PHE A 142 -3.23 -21.46 6.22
CA PHE A 142 -2.22 -21.24 7.27
C PHE A 142 -2.79 -21.26 8.70
N VAL A 143 -4.13 -21.34 8.84
CA VAL A 143 -4.82 -21.22 10.13
C VAL A 143 -5.52 -22.55 10.43
N PHE A 144 -5.25 -23.08 11.62
CA PHE A 144 -5.88 -24.30 12.14
C PHE A 144 -6.58 -23.99 13.46
N MET A 145 -7.67 -24.69 13.75
CA MET A 145 -8.36 -24.57 15.03
C MET A 145 -7.77 -25.59 16.01
N GLU A 146 -7.04 -25.12 17.02
CA GLU A 146 -6.51 -25.93 18.12
C GLU A 146 -7.26 -25.55 19.40
N ASP A 147 -7.94 -26.52 20.02
CA ASP A 147 -8.79 -26.31 21.21
C ASP A 147 -9.82 -25.17 21.09
N GLY A 148 -10.35 -24.97 19.88
CA GLY A 148 -11.35 -23.92 19.59
C GLY A 148 -10.78 -22.52 19.39
N ASN A 149 -9.45 -22.35 19.45
CA ASN A 149 -8.78 -21.09 19.13
C ASN A 149 -8.07 -21.19 17.77
N PRO A 150 -8.08 -20.11 16.97
CA PRO A 150 -7.33 -20.08 15.72
C PRO A 150 -5.83 -19.94 16.00
N VAL A 151 -5.05 -20.92 15.56
CA VAL A 151 -3.59 -20.97 15.66
C VAL A 151 -2.99 -20.88 14.27
N LEU A 152 -1.99 -20.03 14.11
CA LEU A 152 -1.26 -19.83 12.86
C LEU A 152 -0.09 -20.82 12.75
N ASP A 153 -0.03 -21.56 11.65
CA ASP A 153 1.15 -22.35 11.31
C ASP A 153 2.22 -21.45 10.69
N TYR A 154 3.09 -20.95 11.57
CA TYR A 154 4.22 -20.11 11.18
C TYR A 154 5.17 -20.81 10.20
N ASN A 155 5.36 -22.13 10.30
CA ASN A 155 6.27 -22.85 9.42
C ASN A 155 5.71 -22.90 8.00
N ALA A 156 4.44 -23.28 7.85
CA ALA A 156 3.77 -23.26 6.56
C ALA A 156 3.80 -21.85 5.94
N LEU A 157 3.58 -20.81 6.75
CA LEU A 157 3.57 -19.43 6.28
C LEU A 157 4.94 -18.95 5.78
N PHE A 158 6.02 -19.21 6.52
CA PHE A 158 7.38 -18.78 6.16
C PHE A 158 7.97 -19.56 4.98
N PHE A 159 7.64 -20.84 4.84
CA PHE A 159 8.12 -21.67 3.74
C PHE A 159 7.21 -21.67 2.51
N SER A 160 6.07 -20.98 2.58
CA SER A 160 5.14 -20.89 1.45
C SER A 160 5.69 -20.00 0.32
N PRO A 161 5.78 -20.51 -0.93
CA PRO A 161 6.14 -19.72 -2.10
C PRO A 161 5.17 -18.56 -2.39
N LEU A 162 3.89 -18.74 -2.04
CA LEU A 162 2.85 -17.72 -2.19
C LEU A 162 3.14 -16.51 -1.29
N THR A 163 3.52 -16.74 -0.02
CA THR A 163 3.86 -15.66 0.92
C THR A 163 4.99 -14.80 0.36
N TRP A 164 6.07 -15.43 -0.10
CA TRP A 164 7.20 -14.70 -0.66
C TRP A 164 6.85 -13.98 -1.96
N SER A 165 5.98 -14.54 -2.79
CA SER A 165 5.50 -13.88 -4.01
C SER A 165 4.73 -12.60 -3.71
N ILE A 166 3.84 -12.62 -2.71
CA ILE A 166 3.07 -11.44 -2.29
C ILE A 166 3.98 -10.41 -1.59
N VAL A 167 4.93 -10.86 -0.75
CA VAL A 167 5.91 -9.97 -0.11
C VAL A 167 6.77 -9.25 -1.16
N VAL A 168 7.31 -10.00 -2.14
CA VAL A 168 8.10 -9.43 -3.25
C VAL A 168 7.24 -8.48 -4.08
N LEU A 169 6.00 -8.85 -4.40
CA LEU A 169 5.07 -7.95 -5.09
C LEU A 169 4.89 -6.64 -4.32
N SER A 170 4.67 -6.70 -3.01
CA SER A 170 4.42 -5.52 -2.18
C SER A 170 5.62 -4.56 -2.17
N ILE A 171 6.83 -5.09 -2.01
CA ILE A 171 8.07 -4.31 -2.00
C ILE A 171 8.29 -3.67 -3.37
N VAL A 172 8.20 -4.47 -4.44
CA VAL A 172 8.40 -4.00 -5.81
C VAL A 172 7.35 -2.98 -6.22
N ALA A 173 6.08 -3.20 -5.85
CA ALA A 173 5.00 -2.26 -6.09
C ALA A 173 5.25 -0.92 -5.40
N VAL A 174 5.65 -0.94 -4.13
CA VAL A 174 5.98 0.27 -3.37
C VAL A 174 7.11 1.04 -4.05
N LEU A 175 8.19 0.36 -4.46
CA LEU A 175 9.33 0.97 -5.14
C LEU A 175 8.97 1.49 -6.53
N TYR A 176 8.10 0.80 -7.27
CA TYR A 176 7.64 1.23 -8.58
C TYR A 176 6.71 2.44 -8.50
N ILE A 177 5.66 2.39 -7.65
CA ILE A 177 4.70 3.48 -7.47
C ILE A 177 5.43 4.76 -7.03
N SER A 178 6.29 4.65 -6.02
CA SER A 178 7.08 5.78 -5.53
C SER A 178 8.03 6.33 -6.59
N ALA A 179 8.73 5.48 -7.35
CA ALA A 179 9.63 5.95 -8.41
C ALA A 179 8.88 6.71 -9.52
N VAL A 180 7.70 6.23 -9.92
CA VAL A 180 6.86 6.93 -10.92
C VAL A 180 6.37 8.27 -10.38
N PHE A 181 5.89 8.32 -9.13
CA PHE A 181 5.47 9.56 -8.49
C PHE A 181 6.62 10.56 -8.37
N LEU A 182 7.78 10.13 -7.87
CA LEU A 182 8.96 10.99 -7.71
C LEU A 182 9.50 11.47 -9.06
N THR A 183 9.39 10.67 -10.14
CA THR A 183 9.75 11.09 -11.50
C THR A 183 8.84 12.23 -11.98
N TRP A 184 7.53 12.11 -11.76
CA TRP A 184 6.59 13.18 -12.10
C TRP A 184 6.90 14.45 -11.29
N TYR A 185 7.06 14.32 -9.98
CA TYR A 185 7.28 15.45 -9.10
C TYR A 185 8.61 16.17 -9.38
N ALA A 186 9.70 15.43 -9.57
CA ALA A 186 11.01 16.00 -9.90
C ALA A 186 11.00 16.77 -11.23
N ASN A 187 10.18 16.34 -12.18
CA ASN A 187 10.01 17.05 -13.44
C ASN A 187 9.26 18.38 -13.25
N GLU A 188 8.26 18.43 -12.36
CA GLU A 188 7.53 19.66 -12.03
C GLU A 188 8.40 20.68 -11.27
N THR A 189 9.35 20.21 -10.45
CA THR A 189 10.34 21.08 -9.77
C THR A 189 11.47 21.54 -10.70
N GLY A 190 11.60 20.95 -11.89
CA GLY A 190 12.63 21.28 -12.88
C GLY A 190 14.00 20.62 -12.60
N ASP A 191 14.06 19.66 -11.68
CA ASP A 191 15.28 18.92 -11.36
C ASP A 191 15.48 17.75 -12.34
N LYS A 192 16.30 17.99 -13.38
CA LYS A 192 16.55 17.01 -14.43
C LYS A 192 17.32 15.80 -13.94
N ASP A 193 18.23 15.96 -12.99
CA ASP A 193 19.08 14.88 -12.49
C ASP A 193 18.28 13.93 -11.61
N ALA A 194 17.44 14.48 -10.71
CA ALA A 194 16.50 13.69 -9.92
C ALA A 194 15.48 12.97 -10.83
N THR A 195 14.98 13.63 -11.86
CA THR A 195 14.03 13.05 -12.84
C THR A 195 14.65 11.87 -13.59
N ASP A 196 15.86 12.02 -14.11
CA ASP A 196 16.53 10.97 -14.89
C ASP A 196 16.93 9.77 -14.01
N LEU A 197 17.29 10.01 -12.75
CA LEU A 197 17.57 8.95 -11.78
C LEU A 197 16.31 8.16 -11.42
N MET A 198 15.22 8.85 -11.04
CA MET A 198 13.96 8.21 -10.68
C MET A 198 13.32 7.49 -11.86
N ARG A 199 13.47 8.01 -13.08
CA ARG A 199 13.05 7.32 -14.31
C ARG A 199 13.73 5.97 -14.46
N LYS A 200 15.05 5.90 -14.23
CA LYS A 200 15.80 4.63 -14.32
C LYS A 200 15.28 3.62 -13.30
N TYR A 201 14.98 4.06 -12.08
CA TYR A 201 14.39 3.19 -11.05
C TYR A 201 12.96 2.76 -11.40
N ALA A 202 12.12 3.67 -11.91
CA ALA A 202 10.76 3.33 -12.34
C ALA A 202 10.77 2.27 -13.46
N LEU A 203 11.62 2.42 -14.47
CA LEU A 203 11.77 1.43 -15.54
C LEU A 203 12.36 0.12 -15.02
N GLY A 204 13.36 0.19 -14.14
CA GLY A 204 13.98 -0.99 -13.53
C GLY A 204 13.01 -1.82 -12.71
N TRP A 205 12.17 -1.19 -11.87
CA TRP A 205 11.18 -1.88 -11.03
C TRP A 205 9.91 -2.28 -11.78
N SER A 206 9.66 -1.75 -12.98
CA SER A 206 8.50 -2.12 -13.78
C SER A 206 8.50 -3.59 -14.20
N ILE A 207 9.67 -4.17 -14.48
CA ILE A 207 9.81 -5.56 -14.94
C ILE A 207 9.61 -6.55 -13.78
N PRO A 208 10.31 -6.42 -12.63
CA PRO A 208 10.06 -7.26 -11.46
C PRO A 208 8.59 -7.22 -11.00
N LEU A 209 7.89 -6.10 -11.19
CA LEU A 209 6.48 -5.97 -10.80
C LEU A 209 5.59 -6.97 -11.55
N ILE A 210 5.73 -7.01 -12.87
CA ILE A 210 4.93 -7.91 -13.71
C ILE A 210 5.33 -9.36 -13.48
N ILE A 211 6.62 -9.62 -13.25
CA ILE A 211 7.09 -10.97 -12.90
C ILE A 211 6.47 -11.44 -11.58
N ALA A 212 6.49 -10.59 -10.54
CA ALA A 212 5.90 -10.91 -9.25
C ALA A 212 4.37 -11.10 -9.34
N ALA A 213 3.68 -10.24 -10.10
CA ALA A 213 2.24 -10.37 -10.33
C ALA A 213 1.88 -11.66 -11.08
N ALA A 214 2.66 -12.04 -12.09
CA ALA A 214 2.49 -13.31 -12.80
C ALA A 214 2.79 -14.52 -11.90
N GLY A 215 3.80 -14.42 -11.03
CA GLY A 215 4.14 -15.45 -10.04
C GLY A 215 2.95 -15.78 -9.13
N ILE A 216 2.23 -14.78 -8.64
CA ILE A 216 1.05 -14.99 -7.78
C ILE A 216 -0.05 -15.77 -8.53
N ILE A 217 -0.31 -15.46 -9.80
CA ILE A 217 -1.31 -16.18 -10.60
C ILE A 217 -0.92 -17.67 -10.75
N VAL A 218 0.37 -17.96 -10.91
CA VAL A 218 0.88 -19.33 -11.01
C VAL A 218 0.79 -20.06 -9.67
N GLU A 219 1.15 -19.41 -8.57
CA GLU A 219 1.09 -20.01 -7.22
C GLU A 219 -0.34 -20.28 -6.76
N LEU A 220 -1.27 -19.36 -7.06
CA LEU A 220 -2.70 -19.52 -6.76
C LEU A 220 -3.30 -20.77 -7.39
N ARG A 221 -2.83 -21.18 -8.57
CA ARG A 221 -3.27 -22.43 -9.23
C ARG A 221 -3.04 -23.66 -8.34
N PHE A 222 -1.95 -23.67 -7.56
CA PHE A 222 -1.59 -24.80 -6.71
C PHE A 222 -2.14 -24.66 -5.29
N HIS A 223 -2.28 -23.44 -4.78
CA HIS A 223 -2.68 -23.19 -3.41
C HIS A 223 -4.21 -23.14 -3.22
N ASN A 224 -4.93 -22.42 -4.09
CA ASN A 224 -6.37 -22.23 -3.98
C ASN A 224 -7.03 -22.24 -5.37
N PRO A 225 -7.45 -23.42 -5.88
CA PRO A 225 -8.03 -23.53 -7.22
C PRO A 225 -9.35 -22.75 -7.36
N PHE A 226 -10.12 -22.59 -6.28
CA PHE A 226 -11.36 -21.79 -6.30
C PHE A 226 -11.06 -20.31 -6.51
N HIS A 227 -10.07 -19.76 -5.79
CA HIS A 227 -9.64 -18.38 -5.99
C HIS A 227 -9.03 -18.18 -7.38
N PHE A 228 -8.27 -19.15 -7.88
CA PHE A 228 -7.74 -19.12 -9.24
C PHE A 228 -8.84 -19.08 -10.32
N GLU A 229 -9.90 -19.88 -10.19
CA GLU A 229 -11.03 -19.83 -11.13
C GLU A 229 -11.77 -18.49 -11.09
N SER A 230 -12.00 -17.94 -9.88
CA SER A 230 -12.57 -16.59 -9.72
C SER A 230 -11.68 -15.51 -10.35
N LEU A 231 -10.36 -15.64 -10.21
CA LEU A 231 -9.38 -14.74 -10.81
C LEU A 231 -9.37 -14.83 -12.34
N LEU A 232 -9.51 -16.04 -12.90
CA LEU A 232 -9.69 -16.25 -14.34
C LEU A 232 -10.99 -15.63 -14.86
N GLY A 233 -12.07 -15.67 -14.10
CA GLY A 233 -13.32 -14.96 -14.46
C GLY A 233 -13.13 -13.44 -14.62
N LEU A 234 -12.15 -12.87 -13.90
CA LEU A 234 -11.82 -11.44 -13.89
C LEU A 234 -10.58 -11.10 -14.73
N TRP A 235 -10.15 -12.00 -15.63
CA TRP A 235 -8.95 -11.83 -16.47
C TRP A 235 -8.90 -10.48 -17.20
N TRP A 236 -10.06 -9.95 -17.60
CA TRP A 236 -10.19 -8.68 -18.31
C TRP A 236 -9.70 -7.49 -17.47
N MET A 237 -9.88 -7.51 -16.14
CA MET A 237 -9.37 -6.45 -15.25
C MET A 237 -7.83 -6.45 -15.21
N PHE A 238 -7.23 -7.64 -15.14
CA PHE A 238 -5.78 -7.80 -15.19
C PHE A 238 -5.21 -7.46 -16.57
N ALA A 239 -5.93 -7.76 -17.65
CA ALA A 239 -5.55 -7.35 -19.00
C ALA A 239 -5.56 -5.82 -19.16
N ILE A 240 -6.60 -5.13 -18.64
CA ILE A 240 -6.64 -3.66 -18.62
C ILE A 240 -5.48 -3.11 -17.80
N SER A 241 -5.23 -3.68 -16.61
CA SER A 241 -4.08 -3.29 -15.78
C SER A 241 -2.76 -3.43 -16.55
N PHE A 242 -2.55 -4.54 -17.25
CA PHE A 242 -1.36 -4.77 -18.07
C PHE A 242 -1.22 -3.75 -19.21
N VAL A 243 -2.31 -3.40 -19.89
CA VAL A 243 -2.29 -2.35 -20.92
C VAL A 243 -1.93 -0.99 -20.31
N LEU A 244 -2.50 -0.63 -19.17
CA LEU A 244 -2.19 0.61 -18.45
C LEU A 244 -0.73 0.65 -17.99
N TRP A 245 -0.17 -0.50 -17.58
CA TRP A 245 1.25 -0.64 -17.29
C TRP A 245 2.12 -0.36 -18.51
N ILE A 246 1.82 -0.96 -19.67
CA ILE A 246 2.56 -0.69 -20.92
C ILE A 246 2.53 0.80 -21.25
N LEU A 247 1.34 1.42 -21.19
CA LEU A 247 1.19 2.86 -21.48
C LEU A 247 2.00 3.72 -20.52
N THR A 248 2.01 3.37 -19.23
CA THR A 248 2.81 4.04 -18.19
C THR A 248 4.30 3.93 -18.50
N VAL A 249 4.80 2.72 -18.78
CA VAL A 249 6.21 2.48 -19.12
C VAL A 249 6.60 3.23 -20.40
N VAL A 250 5.76 3.21 -21.43
CA VAL A 250 6.03 3.91 -22.71
C VAL A 250 6.08 5.43 -22.52
N LEU A 251 5.19 6.01 -21.72
CA LEU A 251 5.20 7.44 -21.41
C LEU A 251 6.46 7.85 -20.66
N ILE A 252 6.85 7.06 -19.66
CA ILE A 252 8.09 7.26 -18.88
C ILE A 252 9.31 7.13 -19.79
N TRP A 253 9.36 6.12 -20.66
CA TRP A 253 10.44 5.91 -21.61
C TRP A 253 10.58 7.05 -22.61
N LYS A 254 9.45 7.51 -23.18
CA LYS A 254 9.41 8.63 -24.13
C LYS A 254 9.59 10.01 -23.47
N ARG A 255 9.81 10.06 -22.16
CA ARG A 255 9.96 11.29 -21.36
C ARG A 255 8.79 12.28 -21.57
N ARG A 256 7.57 11.78 -21.76
CA ARG A 256 6.40 12.60 -22.13
C ARG A 256 5.33 12.52 -21.04
N ASN A 257 4.84 13.69 -20.61
CA ASN A 257 3.70 13.86 -19.71
C ASN A 257 3.70 12.91 -18.50
N TYR A 258 4.70 13.02 -17.62
CA TYR A 258 4.80 12.18 -16.41
C TYR A 258 3.55 12.23 -15.51
N ARG A 259 2.81 13.35 -15.54
CA ARG A 259 1.52 13.49 -14.84
C ARG A 259 0.49 12.45 -15.31
N THR A 260 0.39 12.25 -16.63
CA THR A 260 -0.51 11.24 -17.21
C THR A 260 -0.02 9.84 -16.88
N ALA A 261 1.29 9.60 -16.88
CA ALA A 261 1.86 8.32 -16.48
C ALA A 261 1.49 7.95 -15.03
N PHE A 262 1.53 8.91 -14.10
CA PHE A 262 1.11 8.67 -12.72
C PHE A 262 -0.38 8.31 -12.60
N TRP A 263 -1.28 8.99 -13.32
CA TRP A 263 -2.71 8.64 -13.27
C TRP A 263 -3.01 7.29 -13.92
N LEU A 264 -2.29 6.93 -14.99
CA LEU A 264 -2.39 5.60 -15.60
C LEU A 264 -1.89 4.51 -14.66
N LEU A 265 -0.81 4.76 -13.91
CA LEU A 265 -0.32 3.90 -12.84
C LEU A 265 -1.39 3.71 -11.75
N VAL A 266 -2.01 4.79 -11.26
CA VAL A 266 -3.09 4.67 -10.27
C VAL A 266 -4.24 3.82 -10.82
N GLY A 267 -4.61 4.02 -12.09
CA GLY A 267 -5.59 3.17 -12.77
C GLY A 267 -5.16 1.70 -12.86
N GLN A 268 -3.91 1.43 -13.24
CA GLN A 268 -3.34 0.09 -13.31
C GLN A 268 -3.49 -0.65 -11.98
N PHE A 269 -3.04 -0.03 -10.89
CA PHE A 269 -3.13 -0.63 -9.56
C PHE A 269 -4.57 -0.72 -9.06
N ALA A 270 -5.44 0.22 -9.43
CA ALA A 270 -6.86 0.10 -9.12
C ALA A 270 -7.44 -1.17 -9.76
N PHE A 271 -7.29 -1.37 -11.08
CA PHE A 271 -7.82 -2.57 -11.74
C PHE A 271 -7.21 -3.87 -11.20
N ALA A 272 -5.89 -3.90 -10.95
CA ALA A 272 -5.25 -5.08 -10.38
C ALA A 272 -5.71 -5.37 -8.94
N PHE A 273 -5.76 -4.35 -8.08
CA PHE A 273 -6.07 -4.50 -6.66
C PHE A 273 -7.57 -4.76 -6.43
N PHE A 274 -8.46 -4.10 -7.17
CA PHE A 274 -9.89 -4.41 -7.14
C PHE A 274 -10.18 -5.76 -7.81
N GLY A 275 -9.50 -6.12 -8.90
CA GLY A 275 -9.64 -7.45 -9.51
C GLY A 275 -9.25 -8.56 -8.54
N TYR A 276 -8.14 -8.37 -7.83
CA TYR A 276 -7.70 -9.28 -6.76
C TYR A 276 -8.69 -9.32 -5.59
N GLY A 277 -9.15 -8.18 -5.09
CA GLY A 277 -10.14 -8.15 -3.99
C GLY A 277 -11.48 -8.80 -4.35
N ILE A 278 -12.02 -8.52 -5.55
CA ILE A 278 -13.28 -9.13 -6.02
C ILE A 278 -13.11 -10.64 -6.22
N SER A 279 -11.94 -11.10 -6.67
CA SER A 279 -11.66 -12.54 -6.79
C SER A 279 -11.63 -13.27 -5.45
N HIS A 280 -11.40 -12.55 -4.35
CA HIS A 280 -11.34 -13.10 -3.00
C HIS A 280 -12.74 -13.19 -2.35
N TYR A 281 -13.67 -12.30 -2.71
CA TYR A 281 -15.05 -12.33 -2.22
C TYR A 281 -15.77 -13.63 -2.61
N PRO A 282 -16.62 -14.20 -1.74
CA PRO A 282 -17.29 -13.59 -0.57
C PRO A 282 -16.63 -13.84 0.80
N TYR A 283 -15.39 -14.32 0.84
CA TYR A 283 -14.69 -14.60 2.09
C TYR A 283 -13.74 -13.44 2.46
N LEU A 284 -13.50 -13.27 3.76
CA LEU A 284 -12.47 -12.36 4.33
C LEU A 284 -11.29 -13.13 4.91
N LEU A 285 -11.52 -14.39 5.31
CA LEU A 285 -10.52 -15.36 5.73
C LEU A 285 -11.03 -16.73 5.32
N TYR A 286 -10.37 -17.39 4.37
CA TYR A 286 -10.77 -18.73 3.95
C TYR A 286 -10.45 -19.79 5.02
N PRO A 287 -11.39 -20.71 5.35
CA PRO A 287 -12.85 -20.70 5.11
C PRO A 287 -13.67 -20.09 6.27
N HIS A 288 -13.02 -19.55 7.31
CA HIS A 288 -13.64 -19.25 8.60
C HIS A 288 -14.48 -17.98 8.66
N ILE A 289 -14.25 -16.99 7.78
CA ILE A 289 -15.00 -15.72 7.79
C ILE A 289 -15.60 -15.46 6.41
N SER A 290 -16.91 -15.64 6.31
CA SER A 290 -17.69 -15.16 5.17
C SER A 290 -18.26 -13.76 5.47
N ILE A 291 -18.43 -12.93 4.42
CA ILE A 291 -19.02 -11.59 4.55
C ILE A 291 -20.43 -11.64 5.16
N HIS A 292 -21.13 -12.77 5.02
CA HIS A 292 -22.53 -12.93 5.43
C HIS A 292 -22.69 -13.42 6.87
N GLU A 293 -21.79 -14.29 7.35
CA GLU A 293 -21.88 -14.81 8.72
C GLU A 293 -21.24 -13.87 9.74
N GLY A 294 -20.18 -13.15 9.35
CA GLY A 294 -19.45 -12.24 10.23
C GLY A 294 -20.06 -10.84 10.41
N PHE A 295 -21.27 -10.56 9.89
CA PHE A 295 -21.83 -9.22 9.87
C PHE A 295 -22.55 -8.83 11.16
N THR A 296 -22.35 -7.58 11.60
CA THR A 296 -22.96 -7.05 12.82
C THR A 296 -24.47 -6.81 12.70
N ASN A 297 -25.11 -6.52 13.84
CA ASN A 297 -26.49 -6.05 13.86
C ASN A 297 -26.67 -4.84 12.91
N THR A 298 -27.70 -4.89 12.07
CA THR A 298 -28.08 -3.84 11.12
C THR A 298 -28.06 -2.41 11.68
N ALA A 299 -28.44 -2.20 12.94
CA ALA A 299 -28.39 -0.87 13.57
C ALA A 299 -26.96 -0.35 13.76
N MET A 300 -26.02 -1.23 14.12
CA MET A 300 -24.60 -0.91 14.24
C MET A 300 -24.00 -0.62 12.86
N ALA A 301 -24.34 -1.42 11.84
CA ALA A 301 -23.87 -1.20 10.48
C ALA A 301 -24.33 0.15 9.90
N ILE A 302 -25.59 0.54 10.11
CA ILE A 302 -26.09 1.85 9.69
C ILE A 302 -25.33 2.97 10.42
N SER A 303 -25.14 2.83 11.73
CA SER A 303 -24.40 3.81 12.53
C SER A 303 -22.95 3.97 12.05
N LEU A 304 -22.28 2.85 11.76
CA LEU A 304 -20.94 2.86 11.19
C LEU A 304 -20.91 3.54 9.83
N ILE A 305 -21.85 3.24 8.94
CA ILE A 305 -21.94 3.90 7.63
C ILE A 305 -22.08 5.42 7.81
N VAL A 306 -22.94 5.89 8.72
CA VAL A 306 -23.08 7.33 9.00
C VAL A 306 -21.78 7.93 9.51
N VAL A 307 -21.10 7.27 10.46
CA VAL A 307 -19.79 7.72 10.97
C VAL A 307 -18.74 7.73 9.86
N PHE A 308 -18.74 6.74 8.97
CA PHE A 308 -17.85 6.67 7.81
C PHE A 308 -18.13 7.80 6.81
N ILE A 309 -19.39 8.11 6.54
CA ILE A 309 -19.76 9.23 5.67
C ILE A 309 -19.32 10.55 6.28
N LEU A 310 -19.57 10.77 7.58
CA LEU A 310 -19.13 11.98 8.29
C LEU A 310 -17.60 12.07 8.34
N GLY A 311 -16.93 10.95 8.59
CA GLY A 311 -15.48 10.83 8.55
C GLY A 311 -14.93 11.20 7.17
N MET A 312 -15.48 10.61 6.10
CA MET A 312 -15.13 10.93 4.71
C MET A 312 -15.42 12.39 4.33
N ALA A 313 -16.52 12.95 4.81
CA ALA A 313 -16.87 14.36 4.60
C ALA A 313 -15.85 15.32 5.23
N LEU A 314 -15.06 14.88 6.20
CA LEU A 314 -13.94 15.64 6.78
C LEU A 314 -12.60 15.28 6.14
N LEU A 315 -12.37 13.98 5.90
CA LEU A 315 -11.13 13.44 5.33
C LEU A 315 -10.91 13.89 3.88
N ILE A 316 -11.92 13.78 3.03
CA ILE A 316 -11.76 14.10 1.60
C ILE A 316 -11.41 15.60 1.43
N PRO A 317 -12.10 16.55 2.11
CA PRO A 317 -11.71 17.96 2.04
C PRO A 317 -10.34 18.24 2.65
N SER A 318 -9.98 17.61 3.78
CA SER A 318 -8.68 17.84 4.41
C SER A 318 -7.53 17.36 3.51
N LEU A 319 -7.68 16.19 2.89
CA LEU A 319 -6.75 15.67 1.90
C LEU A 319 -6.71 16.54 0.66
N TYR A 320 -7.87 16.95 0.13
CA TYR A 320 -7.92 17.83 -1.02
C TYR A 320 -7.19 19.15 -0.75
N LEU A 321 -7.40 19.77 0.42
CA LEU A 321 -6.71 20.98 0.82
C LEU A 321 -5.21 20.76 0.99
N LEU A 322 -4.80 19.65 1.62
CA LEU A 322 -3.40 19.28 1.80
C LEU A 322 -2.70 19.06 0.46
N LEU A 323 -3.30 18.29 -0.44
CA LEU A 323 -2.77 18.08 -1.79
C LEU A 323 -2.75 19.41 -2.56
N LYS A 324 -3.78 20.25 -2.44
CA LYS A 324 -3.84 21.55 -3.13
C LYS A 324 -2.74 22.51 -2.65
N LEU A 325 -2.52 22.58 -1.34
CA LEU A 325 -1.57 23.50 -0.71
C LEU A 325 -0.11 23.04 -0.85
N PHE A 326 0.15 21.73 -0.72
CA PHE A 326 1.52 21.21 -0.70
C PHE A 326 1.98 20.59 -2.02
N LEU A 327 1.08 20.03 -2.83
CA LEU A 327 1.43 19.32 -4.08
C LEU A 327 1.07 20.03 -5.37
N PHE A 328 0.01 20.84 -5.38
CA PHE A 328 -0.45 21.53 -6.59
C PHE A 328 -0.19 23.03 -6.58
N ASP A 329 0.26 23.60 -5.45
CA ASP A 329 0.68 25.00 -5.41
C ASP A 329 2.07 25.16 -6.04
N LYS A 330 2.08 25.78 -7.23
CA LYS A 330 3.30 26.11 -7.98
C LYS A 330 4.29 26.97 -7.19
N ASN A 331 3.82 27.74 -6.21
CA ASN A 331 4.68 28.58 -5.37
C ASN A 331 5.45 27.73 -4.35
N TYR A 332 4.78 26.75 -3.72
CA TYR A 332 5.40 25.82 -2.78
C TYR A 332 6.42 24.90 -3.47
N ILE A 333 6.05 24.37 -4.65
CA ILE A 333 6.92 23.52 -5.51
C ILE A 333 8.19 24.27 -5.93
N LYS A 334 8.08 25.58 -6.25
CA LYS A 334 9.23 26.44 -6.62
C LYS A 334 9.96 27.06 -5.43
N GLY A 335 9.53 26.77 -4.21
CA GLY A 335 10.13 27.28 -2.98
C GLY A 335 10.00 28.78 -2.76
N LYS A 336 9.06 29.46 -3.42
CA LYS A 336 8.67 30.83 -3.07
C LYS A 336 7.64 30.72 -1.94
N LYS A 337 7.98 31.28 -0.77
CA LYS A 337 7.10 31.31 0.41
C LYS A 337 5.73 31.90 0.06
#